data_AF-A0A967WCH5-F1
#
_entry.id   AF-A0A967WCH5-F1
#
_cell.length_a   1.000
_cell.length_b   1.000
_cell.length_c   1.000
_cell.angle_alpha   90.00
_cell.angle_beta   90.00
_cell.angle_gamma   90.00
#
_symmetry.space_group_name_H-M   'P 1'
#
loop_
_entity.id
_entity.type
_entity.pdbx_description
1 polymer ?
#
loop_
_entity_poly.entity_id
_entity_poly.type
_entity_poly.pdbx_seq_one_letter_code
_entity_poly.pdbx_strand_id
1 'polypeptide(L)'
;MRSFYLDRPLNFAHRGASHQAPENTLAAFLLASELGADGIELDVQLSRDGEIVVIHDFVLDTTTDGAGPVRERTLAELKELDAGHRFDSAYAGQEIPTLQEVIDAVGHRLLLNIELKTASWRDDGLT
;
A
#
# COMPACT_ATOMS: atom_id res chain seq x y z
N MET A 1 -9.95 -22.52 -8.12
CA MET A 1 -8.98 -21.43 -8.33
C MET A 1 -8.97 -21.11 -9.82
N ARG A 2 -9.33 -19.89 -10.23
CA ARG A 2 -9.22 -19.48 -11.65
C ARG A 2 -7.73 -19.41 -12.01
N SER A 3 -7.37 -19.85 -13.21
CA SER A 3 -6.02 -19.59 -13.73
C SER A 3 -5.81 -18.07 -13.79
N PHE A 4 -4.73 -17.58 -13.18
CA PHE A 4 -4.30 -16.18 -13.31
C PHE A 4 -3.74 -15.89 -14.70
N TYR A 5 -3.28 -16.91 -15.42
CA TYR A 5 -2.75 -16.76 -16.76
C TYR A 5 -3.92 -16.68 -17.74
N LEU A 6 -4.24 -15.46 -18.16
CA LEU A 6 -5.16 -15.15 -19.24
C LEU A 6 -4.42 -15.20 -20.59
N ASP A 7 -5.17 -15.24 -21.69
CA ASP A 7 -4.63 -15.22 -23.07
C ASP A 7 -4.05 -13.85 -23.48
N ARG A 8 -3.72 -12.97 -22.51
CA ARG A 8 -3.13 -11.64 -22.72
C ARG A 8 -2.26 -11.23 -21.54
N PRO A 9 -1.34 -10.24 -21.72
CA PRO A 9 -0.66 -9.61 -20.61
C PRO A 9 -1.64 -9.01 -19.61
N LEU A 10 -1.30 -9.14 -18.33
CA LEU A 10 -1.99 -8.45 -17.24
C LEU A 10 -1.23 -7.18 -16.87
N ASN A 11 -1.96 -6.09 -16.65
CA ASN A 11 -1.39 -4.83 -16.18
C ASN A 11 -1.60 -4.70 -14.67
N PHE A 12 -0.50 -4.71 -13.92
CA PHE A 12 -0.50 -4.49 -12.47
C PHE A 12 0.00 -3.07 -12.18
N ALA A 13 -0.82 -2.29 -11.48
CA ALA A 13 -0.45 -0.94 -11.08
C ALA A 13 0.46 -1.00 -9.83
N HIS A 14 1.74 -0.69 -10.04
CA HIS A 14 2.78 -0.69 -8.99
C HIS A 14 2.49 0.40 -7.94
N ARG A 15 2.21 -0.06 -6.71
CA ARG A 15 1.74 0.76 -5.58
C ARG A 15 0.47 1.56 -5.90
N GLY A 16 -0.41 1.00 -6.72
CA GLY A 16 -1.59 1.67 -7.27
C GLY A 16 -1.27 2.57 -8.47
N ALA A 17 -2.16 3.51 -8.80
CA ALA A 17 -1.92 4.52 -9.84
C ALA A 17 -0.96 5.62 -9.32
N SER A 18 0.22 5.21 -8.86
CA SER A 18 1.19 5.99 -8.07
C SER A 18 1.77 7.21 -8.80
N HIS A 19 1.61 7.29 -10.12
CA HIS A 19 1.94 8.49 -10.88
C HIS A 19 0.89 9.60 -10.75
N GLN A 20 -0.36 9.27 -10.40
CA GLN A 20 -1.51 10.18 -10.38
C GLN A 20 -2.11 10.38 -8.98
N ALA A 21 -1.76 9.51 -8.03
CA ALA A 21 -2.22 9.52 -6.64
C ALA A 21 -1.08 9.04 -5.73
N PRO A 22 -1.07 9.39 -4.43
CA PRO A 22 -0.02 8.98 -3.50
C PRO A 22 0.10 7.45 -3.42
N GLU A 23 1.31 6.94 -3.62
CA GLU A 23 1.58 5.51 -3.63
C GLU A 23 1.09 4.80 -2.36
N ASN A 24 0.69 3.53 -2.49
CA ASN A 24 0.26 2.69 -1.36
C ASN A 24 -0.93 3.25 -0.53
N THR A 25 -1.74 4.14 -1.11
CA THR A 25 -2.99 4.65 -0.49
C THR A 25 -4.25 4.05 -1.14
N LEU A 26 -5.38 4.10 -0.43
CA LEU A 26 -6.66 3.71 -1.01
C LEU A 26 -7.02 4.56 -2.24
N ALA A 27 -6.68 5.85 -2.26
CA ALA A 27 -6.89 6.70 -3.44
C ALA A 27 -6.15 6.15 -4.68
N ALA A 28 -4.89 5.75 -4.54
CA ALA A 28 -4.13 5.20 -5.67
C ALA A 28 -4.68 3.85 -6.15
N PHE A 29 -5.15 3.00 -5.23
CA PHE A 29 -5.74 1.70 -5.58
C PHE A 29 -7.10 1.82 -6.25
N LEU A 30 -7.97 2.70 -5.74
CA LEU A 30 -9.27 2.99 -6.35
C LEU A 30 -9.09 3.59 -7.74
N LEU A 31 -8.18 4.55 -7.90
CA LEU A 31 -7.86 5.14 -9.20
C LEU A 31 -7.31 4.09 -10.19
N ALA A 32 -6.44 3.18 -9.75
CA ALA A 32 -5.98 2.07 -10.59
C ALA A 32 -7.14 1.20 -11.09
N SER A 33 -8.12 0.92 -10.22
CA SER A 33 -9.34 0.19 -10.59
C SER A 33 -10.17 0.98 -11.63
N GLU A 34 -10.31 2.29 -11.47
CA GLU A 34 -11.06 3.15 -12.40
C GLU A 34 -10.39 3.25 -13.77
N LEU A 35 -9.06 3.25 -13.80
CA LEU A 35 -8.26 3.26 -15.03
C LEU A 35 -8.18 1.89 -15.72
N GLY A 36 -8.78 0.85 -15.14
CA GLY A 36 -8.89 -0.48 -15.74
C GLY A 36 -7.66 -1.36 -15.59
N ALA A 37 -6.89 -1.19 -14.51
CA ALA A 37 -5.84 -2.15 -14.16
C ALA A 37 -6.44 -3.55 -13.93
N ASP A 38 -5.67 -4.61 -14.22
CA ASP A 38 -6.07 -5.98 -13.92
C ASP A 38 -5.83 -6.32 -12.45
N GLY A 39 -4.84 -5.67 -11.86
CA GLY A 39 -4.46 -5.82 -10.48
C GLY A 39 -3.66 -4.63 -9.97
N ILE A 40 -3.41 -4.65 -8.67
CA ILE A 40 -2.50 -3.73 -8.00
C ILE A 40 -1.37 -4.53 -7.37
N GLU A 41 -0.21 -3.92 -7.33
CA GLU A 41 0.87 -4.32 -6.44
C GLU A 41 0.89 -3.34 -5.25
N LEU A 42 1.23 -3.86 -4.07
CA LEU A 42 1.31 -3.11 -2.83
C LEU A 42 2.35 -3.72 -1.89
N ASP A 43 2.93 -2.86 -1.06
CA ASP A 43 3.98 -3.22 -0.11
C ASP A 43 3.42 -3.38 1.30
N VAL A 44 3.75 -4.45 2.01
CA VAL A 44 3.32 -4.66 3.40
C VAL A 44 4.46 -4.79 4.41
N GLN A 45 4.24 -4.22 5.58
CA GLN A 45 5.08 -4.28 6.78
C GLN A 45 4.21 -4.47 8.04
N LEU A 46 4.81 -4.82 9.17
CA LEU A 46 4.11 -4.85 10.46
C LEU A 46 4.25 -3.53 11.23
N SER A 47 3.16 -3.09 11.86
CA SER A 47 3.19 -2.11 12.95
C SER A 47 3.77 -2.72 14.24
N ARG A 48 4.04 -1.88 15.25
CA ARG A 48 4.51 -2.28 16.60
C ARG A 48 3.57 -3.28 17.28
N ASP A 49 2.27 -3.13 17.06
CA ASP A 49 1.22 -3.98 17.62
C ASP A 49 0.82 -5.16 16.71
N GLY A 50 1.56 -5.39 15.61
CA GLY A 50 1.42 -6.59 14.78
C GLY A 50 0.35 -6.51 13.69
N GLU A 51 -0.13 -5.30 13.37
CA GLU A 51 -1.07 -5.07 12.28
C GLU A 51 -0.32 -4.96 10.94
N ILE A 52 -0.90 -5.51 9.88
CA ILE A 52 -0.30 -5.47 8.54
C ILE A 52 -0.69 -4.16 7.87
N VAL A 53 0.28 -3.26 7.72
CA VAL A 53 0.13 -1.93 7.12
C VAL A 53 0.75 -1.87 5.74
N VAL A 54 0.21 -1.00 4.88
CA VAL A 54 0.59 -0.89 3.47
C VAL A 54 1.46 0.35 3.28
N ILE A 55 2.77 0.14 3.21
CA ILE A 55 3.78 1.20 3.07
C ILE A 55 5.11 0.58 2.61
N HIS A 56 5.81 1.28 1.72
CA HIS A 56 7.03 0.75 1.09
C HIS A 56 8.29 0.90 1.96
N ASP A 57 8.58 2.12 2.39
CA ASP A 57 9.82 2.42 3.11
C ASP A 57 9.70 1.97 4.56
N PHE A 58 10.82 1.52 5.15
CA PHE A 58 10.88 1.16 6.57
C PHE A 58 10.73 2.36 7.52
N VAL A 59 10.79 3.57 6.97
CA VAL A 59 10.65 4.83 7.70
C VAL A 59 9.50 5.67 7.11
N LEU A 60 8.84 6.42 7.98
CA LEU A 60 7.65 7.21 7.67
C LEU A 60 7.95 8.48 6.85
N ASP A 61 9.20 8.94 6.91
CA ASP A 61 9.64 10.25 6.45
C ASP A 61 9.41 10.52 4.96
N THR A 62 9.42 9.46 4.13
CA THR A 62 9.38 9.60 2.67
C THR A 62 7.99 9.97 2.16
N THR A 63 6.96 9.29 2.66
CA THR A 63 5.60 9.37 2.10
C THR A 63 4.57 9.97 3.05
N THR A 64 4.94 10.23 4.31
CA THR A 64 4.00 10.74 5.33
C THR A 64 4.51 12.02 6.01
N ASP A 65 3.71 12.65 6.85
CA ASP A 65 4.14 13.75 7.73
C ASP A 65 4.78 13.26 9.03
N GLY A 66 4.87 11.94 9.23
CA GLY A 66 5.57 11.30 10.33
C GLY A 66 7.07 11.16 10.10
N ALA A 67 7.75 10.60 11.10
CA ALA A 67 9.18 10.31 11.06
C ALA A 67 9.53 9.05 11.86
N GLY A 68 10.60 8.39 11.45
CA GLY A 68 11.15 7.19 12.11
C GLY A 68 10.51 5.89 11.64
N PRO A 69 10.90 4.75 12.25
CA PRO A 69 10.55 3.43 11.74
C PRO A 69 9.07 3.08 11.85
N VAL A 70 8.49 2.49 10.81
CA VAL A 70 7.09 2.03 10.78
C VAL A 70 6.82 1.05 11.93
N ARG A 71 7.69 0.05 12.09
CA ARG A 71 7.62 -1.00 13.11
C ARG A 71 7.67 -0.51 14.57
N GLU A 72 7.99 0.76 14.81
CA GLU A 72 8.03 1.36 16.15
C GLU A 72 6.72 2.08 16.51
N ARG A 73 5.76 2.16 15.58
CA ARG A 73 4.44 2.79 15.77
C ARG A 73 3.33 1.75 15.79
N THR A 74 2.35 1.93 16.66
CA THR A 74 1.07 1.18 16.62
C THR A 74 0.25 1.56 15.41
N LEU A 75 -0.69 0.71 15.01
CA LEU A 75 -1.65 1.06 13.96
C LEU A 75 -2.38 2.37 14.28
N ALA A 76 -2.79 2.57 15.53
CA ALA A 76 -3.47 3.80 15.94
C ALA A 76 -2.60 5.05 15.68
N GLU A 77 -1.30 5.01 16.05
CA GLU A 77 -0.35 6.11 15.78
C GLU A 77 -0.08 6.29 14.27
N LEU A 78 -0.07 5.20 13.49
CA LEU A 78 0.13 5.25 12.03
C LEU A 78 -1.06 5.86 11.30
N LYS A 79 -2.28 5.61 11.80
CA LYS A 79 -3.53 6.14 11.24
C LYS A 79 -3.72 7.65 11.42
N GLU A 80 -2.97 8.26 12.34
CA GLU A 80 -2.98 9.72 12.53
C GLU A 80 -2.14 10.48 11.49
N LEU A 81 -1.35 9.77 10.67
CA LEU A 81 -0.42 10.37 9.71
C LEU A 81 -1.07 10.64 8.35
N ASP A 82 -0.59 11.68 7.67
CA ASP A 82 -1.00 12.06 6.33
C ASP A 82 -0.03 11.54 5.27
N ALA A 83 -0.41 10.44 4.62
CA ALA A 83 0.30 9.78 3.53
C ALA A 83 0.06 10.40 2.14
N GLY A 84 -0.71 11.50 2.04
CA GLY A 84 -1.06 12.13 0.76
C GLY A 84 -0.55 13.56 0.58
N HIS A 85 -0.31 14.30 1.67
CA HIS A 85 0.02 15.73 1.61
C HIS A 85 1.27 16.06 0.78
N ARG A 86 2.26 15.14 0.73
CA ARG A 86 3.50 15.33 -0.05
C ARG A 86 3.29 15.19 -1.55
N PHE A 87 2.27 14.44 -1.96
CA PHE A 87 1.98 14.18 -3.36
C PHE A 87 1.29 15.39 -3.98
N ASP A 88 0.13 15.77 -3.44
CA ASP A 88 -0.63 16.96 -3.82
C ASP A 88 -1.59 17.30 -2.67
N SER A 89 -1.83 18.59 -2.45
CA SER A 89 -2.81 19.08 -1.46
C SER A 89 -4.22 18.49 -1.62
N ALA A 90 -4.61 18.09 -2.83
CA ALA A 90 -5.87 17.42 -3.11
C ALA A 90 -5.99 16.03 -2.45
N TYR A 91 -4.87 15.42 -2.06
CA TYR A 91 -4.81 14.14 -1.34
C TYR A 91 -4.48 14.31 0.14
N ALA A 92 -4.50 15.53 0.69
CA ALA A 92 -4.33 15.72 2.12
C ALA A 92 -5.37 14.88 2.92
N GLY A 93 -4.92 14.25 3.99
CA GLY A 93 -5.68 13.37 4.86
C GLY A 93 -5.80 11.92 4.37
N GLN A 94 -5.04 11.51 3.35
CA GLN A 94 -4.91 10.07 3.06
C GLN A 94 -4.18 9.38 4.21
N GLU A 95 -4.75 8.31 4.74
CA GLU A 95 -4.13 7.50 5.78
C GLU A 95 -3.20 6.43 5.17
N ILE A 96 -2.29 5.90 6.00
CA ILE A 96 -1.65 4.61 5.74
C ILE A 96 -2.74 3.52 5.87
N PRO A 97 -3.03 2.73 4.81
CA PRO A 97 -4.03 1.68 4.91
C PRO A 97 -3.47 0.42 5.57
N THR A 98 -4.34 -0.35 6.20
CA THR A 98 -4.11 -1.75 6.51
C THR A 98 -4.33 -2.62 5.28
N LEU A 99 -3.74 -3.81 5.24
CA LEU A 99 -4.00 -4.76 4.16
C LEU A 99 -5.51 -5.12 4.07
N GLN A 100 -6.19 -5.25 5.21
CA GLN A 100 -7.61 -5.56 5.24
C GLN A 100 -8.46 -4.47 4.57
N GLU A 101 -8.16 -3.19 4.82
CA GLU A 101 -8.85 -2.08 4.17
C GLU A 101 -8.66 -2.08 2.65
N VAL A 102 -7.47 -2.43 2.16
CA VAL A 102 -7.23 -2.57 0.72
C VAL A 102 -8.04 -3.73 0.13
N ILE A 103 -8.08 -4.89 0.80
CA ILE A 103 -8.87 -6.05 0.38
C ILE A 103 -10.36 -5.69 0.32
N ASP A 104 -10.88 -5.00 1.33
CA ASP A 104 -12.28 -4.59 1.38
C ASP A 104 -12.62 -3.59 0.25
N ALA A 105 -11.73 -2.64 -0.01
CA ALA A 105 -11.93 -1.61 -1.02
C ALA A 105 -11.90 -2.16 -2.45
N VAL A 106 -10.93 -3.01 -2.79
CA VAL A 106 -10.67 -3.39 -4.19
C VAL A 106 -10.51 -4.89 -4.44
N GLY A 107 -10.45 -5.74 -3.42
CA GLY A 107 -10.18 -7.18 -3.56
C GLY A 107 -11.25 -7.97 -4.33
N HIS A 108 -12.45 -7.40 -4.52
CA HIS A 108 -13.51 -7.96 -5.36
C HIS A 108 -13.45 -7.47 -6.83
N ARG A 109 -12.57 -6.50 -7.12
CA ARG A 109 -12.44 -5.82 -8.43
C ARG A 109 -11.10 -6.10 -9.10
N LEU A 110 -10.04 -6.21 -8.31
CA LEU A 110 -8.65 -6.28 -8.75
C LEU A 110 -7.95 -7.52 -8.21
N LEU A 111 -6.98 -8.03 -8.98
CA LEU A 111 -5.99 -8.96 -8.47
C LEU A 111 -5.02 -8.23 -7.52
N LEU A 112 -4.57 -8.91 -6.47
CA LEU A 112 -3.62 -8.35 -5.50
C LEU A 112 -2.28 -9.08 -5.61
N ASN A 113 -1.22 -8.32 -5.89
CA ASN A 113 0.17 -8.75 -5.72
C ASN A 113 0.71 -8.11 -4.43
N ILE A 114 0.88 -8.91 -3.38
CA ILE A 114 1.27 -8.43 -2.06
C ILE A 114 2.78 -8.65 -1.90
N GLU A 115 3.57 -7.58 -1.98
CA GLU A 115 5.00 -7.59 -1.70
C GLU A 115 5.25 -7.59 -0.19
N LEU A 116 5.83 -8.67 0.33
CA LEU A 116 6.34 -8.72 1.70
C LEU A 116 7.65 -7.92 1.76
N LYS A 117 7.65 -6.76 2.43
CA LYS A 117 8.90 -6.02 2.64
C LYS A 117 9.82 -6.83 3.56
N THR A 118 11.09 -6.86 3.19
CA THR A 118 12.16 -7.53 3.94
C THR A 118 13.36 -6.62 3.98
N ALA A 119 13.96 -6.40 5.15
CA ALA A 119 15.18 -5.59 5.24
C ALA A 119 16.41 -6.32 4.66
N SER A 120 16.36 -7.65 4.57
CA SER A 120 17.40 -8.47 3.95
C SER A 120 16.89 -9.85 3.53
N TRP A 121 17.71 -10.63 2.82
CA TRP A 121 17.39 -12.03 2.50
C TRP A 121 17.39 -12.98 3.71
N ARG A 122 17.82 -12.51 4.89
CA ARG A 122 17.81 -13.26 6.17
C ARG A 122 16.64 -12.87 7.07
N ASP A 123 15.77 -12.03 6.57
CA ASP A 123 14.62 -11.54 7.30
C ASP A 123 13.54 -12.62 7.39
N ASP A 124 12.83 -12.65 8.51
CA ASP A 124 11.69 -13.55 8.72
C ASP A 124 10.42 -13.04 7.99
N GLY A 125 10.49 -11.83 7.39
CA GLY A 125 9.43 -11.22 6.59
C GLY A 125 8.64 -10.16 7.35
N LEU A 126 8.09 -9.19 6.60
CA LEU A 126 7.25 -8.10 7.12
C LEU A 126 7.94 -7.20 8.17
N THR A 127 9.26 -7.08 8.12
CA THR A 127 10.04 -6.12 8.94
C THR A 127 9.74 -4.67 8.66
#